data_AF-A0A381R8J4-F1
#
_entry.id   AF-A0A381R8J4-F1
#
_cell.length_a   1.000
_cell.length_b   1.000
_cell.length_c   1.000
_cell.angle_alpha   90.00
_cell.angle_beta   90.00
_cell.angle_gamma   90.00
#
_symmetry.space_group_name_H-M   'P 1'
#
loop_
_entity.id
_entity.type
_entity.pdbx_description
1 polymer ?
#
loop_
_entity_poly.entity_id
_entity_poly.type
_entity_poly.pdbx_seq_one_letter_code
_entity_poly.pdbx_strand_id
1 'polypeptide(L)'
;MINPAELDLKEEAVIRVTRVSKVTSRGRKFRFGALVVVGDGNGHVGIGQGKAGEVMSAINKAKENAKQNIKKIPIINGTIPHKIISRFSACKVMLKPAAPGTGIIAGAAVRAIMEQVGIRNILTKRFGSNNPLNLAKATIKGLTDLQDAVSVASKRGIKIKEVFN
;
A
#
# COMPACT_ATOMS: atom_id res chain seq x y z
N MET A 1 -10.38 -2.56 15.72
CA MET A 1 -9.50 -1.48 15.21
C MET A 1 -8.09 -1.91 15.56
N ILE A 2 -7.14 -1.94 14.61
CA ILE A 2 -5.77 -2.40 14.88
C ILE A 2 -5.06 -1.30 15.65
N ASN A 3 -4.52 -1.60 16.84
CA ASN A 3 -3.80 -0.63 17.66
C ASN A 3 -2.36 -0.47 17.13
N PRO A 4 -1.95 0.72 16.65
CA PRO A 4 -0.61 0.90 16.11
C PRO A 4 0.51 0.78 17.16
N ALA A 5 0.19 0.94 18.44
CA ALA A 5 1.17 0.89 19.53
C ALA A 5 1.62 -0.55 19.88
N GLU A 6 0.82 -1.56 19.51
CA GLU A 6 1.12 -2.97 19.76
C GLU A 6 1.93 -3.60 18.61
N LEU A 7 2.07 -2.90 17.48
CA LEU A 7 2.78 -3.36 16.30
C LEU A 7 4.21 -2.81 16.28
N ASP A 8 5.18 -3.66 15.95
CA ASP A 8 6.55 -3.25 15.68
C ASP A 8 6.66 -2.64 14.28
N LEU A 9 6.34 -1.34 14.19
CA LEU A 9 6.34 -0.61 12.93
C LEU A 9 7.77 -0.25 12.51
N LYS A 10 8.13 -0.60 11.28
CA LYS A 10 9.41 -0.22 10.68
C LYS A 10 9.47 1.28 10.38
N GLU A 11 10.67 1.74 10.02
CA GLU A 11 10.89 3.08 9.50
C GLU A 11 9.96 3.41 8.33
N GLU A 12 9.47 4.64 8.34
CA GLU A 12 8.60 5.16 7.30
C GLU A 12 9.28 5.17 5.92
N ALA A 13 8.62 4.61 4.92
CA ALA A 13 9.05 4.75 3.53
C ALA A 13 8.33 5.93 2.86
N VAL A 14 9.11 6.92 2.44
CA VAL A 14 8.60 8.08 1.70
C VAL A 14 8.44 7.72 0.23
N ILE A 15 7.20 7.74 -0.27
CA ILE A 15 6.91 7.44 -1.68
C ILE A 15 7.14 8.68 -2.55
N ARG A 16 6.65 9.83 -2.10
CA ARG A 16 6.73 11.07 -2.87
C ARG A 16 6.61 12.29 -1.96
N VAL A 17 7.46 13.28 -2.21
CA VAL A 17 7.34 14.63 -1.69
C VAL A 17 7.02 15.57 -2.85
N THR A 18 6.11 16.51 -2.63
CA THR A 18 5.71 17.53 -3.61
C THR A 18 5.68 18.89 -2.96
N ARG A 19 6.14 19.92 -3.68
CA ARG A 19 5.92 21.31 -3.29
C ARG A 19 4.62 21.79 -3.94
N VAL A 20 3.68 22.24 -3.13
CA VAL A 20 2.39 22.78 -3.55
C VAL A 20 2.24 24.22 -3.08
N SER A 21 1.47 25.03 -3.78
CA SER A 21 1.30 26.45 -3.45
C SER A 21 -0.17 26.85 -3.41
N LYS A 22 -0.49 27.84 -2.57
CA LYS A 22 -1.75 28.59 -2.61
C LYS A 22 -1.41 30.04 -2.99
N VAL A 23 -2.07 30.56 -4.03
CA VAL A 23 -1.92 31.98 -4.42
C VAL A 23 -2.83 32.83 -3.53
N THR A 24 -2.31 33.94 -3.03
CA THR A 24 -3.02 34.94 -2.21
C THR A 24 -2.70 36.34 -2.74
N SER A 25 -3.40 37.38 -2.25
CA SER A 25 -3.13 38.78 -2.61
C SER A 25 -1.68 39.19 -2.31
N ARG A 26 -1.05 38.61 -1.28
CA ARG A 26 0.36 38.84 -0.90
C ARG A 26 1.37 37.92 -1.62
N GLY A 27 0.94 37.20 -2.66
CA GLY A 27 1.79 36.28 -3.43
C GLY A 27 1.53 34.80 -3.14
N ARG A 28 2.51 33.94 -3.46
CA ARG A 28 2.36 32.47 -3.40
C ARG A 28 2.86 31.92 -2.06
N LYS A 29 1.97 31.31 -1.28
CA LYS A 29 2.32 30.59 -0.05
C LYS A 29 2.63 29.13 -0.38
N PHE A 30 3.89 28.73 -0.21
CA PHE A 30 4.34 27.35 -0.45
C PHE A 30 4.11 26.45 0.76
N ARG A 31 3.87 25.18 0.47
CA ARG A 31 3.76 24.09 1.43
C ARG A 31 4.32 22.82 0.80
N PHE A 32 4.70 21.86 1.61
CA PHE A 32 5.12 20.54 1.15
C PHE A 32 4.04 19.52 1.46
N GLY A 33 3.72 18.69 0.47
CA GLY A 33 2.88 17.51 0.61
C GLY A 33 3.75 16.26 0.58
N ALA A 34 3.54 15.33 1.50
CA ALA A 34 4.24 14.06 1.57
C ALA A 34 3.24 12.90 1.48
N LEU A 35 3.63 11.84 0.77
CA LEU A 35 2.96 10.55 0.74
C LEU A 35 3.92 9.51 1.33
N VAL A 36 3.47 8.87 2.40
CA VAL A 36 4.28 7.96 3.21
C VAL A 36 3.54 6.63 3.35
N VAL A 37 4.31 5.55 3.43
CA VAL A 37 3.84 4.22 3.79
C VAL A 37 4.55 3.76 5.06
N VAL A 38 3.80 3.11 5.93
CA VAL A 38 4.28 2.52 7.18
C VAL A 38 3.80 1.07 7.21
N GLY A 39 4.65 0.15 7.64
CA GLY A 39 4.30 -1.26 7.81
C GLY A 39 5.21 -1.96 8.80
N ASP A 40 4.84 -3.19 9.16
CA ASP A 40 5.58 -4.05 10.09
C ASP A 40 6.40 -5.14 9.36
N GLY A 41 6.21 -5.29 8.04
CA GLY A 41 6.78 -6.39 7.28
C GLY A 41 6.15 -7.77 7.55
N ASN A 42 5.05 -7.83 8.31
CA ASN A 42 4.34 -9.04 8.71
C ASN A 42 2.86 -8.99 8.30
N GLY A 43 2.56 -8.29 7.21
CA GLY A 43 1.20 -8.22 6.65
C GLY A 43 0.36 -7.06 7.16
N HIS A 44 0.91 -6.09 7.89
CA HIS A 44 0.25 -4.84 8.20
C HIS A 44 0.87 -3.68 7.46
N VAL A 45 0.02 -2.87 6.80
CA VAL A 45 0.48 -1.67 6.12
C VAL A 45 -0.57 -0.57 6.18
N GLY A 46 -0.10 0.66 6.29
CA GLY A 46 -0.89 1.87 6.18
C GLY A 46 -0.23 2.86 5.23
N ILE A 47 -1.05 3.60 4.48
CA ILE A 47 -0.58 4.75 3.70
C ILE A 47 -1.17 6.03 4.29
N GLY A 48 -0.40 7.10 4.24
CA GLY A 48 -0.80 8.39 4.79
C GLY A 48 -0.33 9.54 3.93
N GLN A 49 -1.11 10.61 3.94
CA GLN A 49 -0.78 11.86 3.27
C GLN A 49 -0.73 13.00 4.29
N GLY A 50 0.27 13.87 4.15
CA GLY A 50 0.49 14.99 5.05
C GLY A 50 0.84 16.25 4.27
N LYS A 51 0.50 17.41 4.84
CA LYS A 51 0.85 18.71 4.27
C LYS A 51 1.28 19.69 5.36
N ALA A 52 2.44 20.32 5.21
CA ALA A 52 2.97 21.29 6.17
C ALA A 52 3.78 22.40 5.49
N GLY A 53 4.28 23.35 6.28
CA GLY A 53 5.18 24.41 5.80
C GLY A 53 6.58 23.88 5.48
N GLU A 54 7.03 22.88 6.22
CA GLU A 54 8.33 22.22 6.07
C GLU A 54 8.16 20.75 5.65
N VAL A 55 9.23 20.17 5.09
CA VAL A 55 9.21 18.79 4.58
C VAL A 55 9.08 17.77 5.72
N MET A 56 9.91 17.86 6.75
CA MET A 56 9.89 16.91 7.88
C MET A 56 8.54 16.93 8.61
N SER A 57 7.99 18.13 8.86
CA SER A 57 6.67 18.28 9.46
C SER A 57 5.56 17.67 8.59
N ALA A 58 5.69 17.71 7.25
CA ALA A 58 4.74 17.08 6.35
C ALA A 58 4.84 15.54 6.39
N ILE A 59 6.05 14.99 6.49
CA ILE A 59 6.31 13.56 6.63
C ILE A 59 5.74 13.04 7.96
N ASN A 60 6.00 13.73 9.08
CA ASN A 60 5.47 13.34 10.39
C ASN A 60 3.93 13.32 10.41
N LYS A 61 3.28 14.32 9.80
CA LYS A 61 1.82 14.33 9.63
C LYS A 61 1.32 13.16 8.77
N ALA A 62 2.05 12.84 7.71
CA ALA A 62 1.71 11.70 6.85
C ALA A 62 1.88 10.37 7.61
N LYS A 63 2.92 10.23 8.45
CA LYS A 63 3.19 9.06 9.29
C LYS A 63 2.05 8.81 10.29
N GLU A 64 1.63 9.84 11.02
CA GLU A 64 0.51 9.72 11.96
C GLU A 64 -0.80 9.35 11.23
N ASN A 65 -1.04 9.93 10.06
CA ASN A 65 -2.19 9.55 9.23
C ASN A 65 -2.09 8.10 8.70
N ALA A 66 -0.88 7.61 8.40
CA ALA A 66 -0.68 6.24 7.95
C ALA A 66 -0.94 5.22 9.06
N LYS A 67 -0.50 5.49 10.28
CA LYS A 67 -0.73 4.64 11.47
C LYS A 67 -2.22 4.44 11.75
N GLN A 68 -3.03 5.47 11.55
CA GLN A 68 -4.50 5.38 11.72
C GLN A 68 -5.18 4.51 10.64
N ASN A 69 -4.54 4.33 9.49
CA ASN A 69 -5.09 3.65 8.32
C ASN A 69 -4.44 2.28 8.06
N ILE A 70 -3.96 1.60 9.10
CA ILE A 70 -3.35 0.28 8.98
C ILE A 70 -4.41 -0.76 8.59
N LYS A 71 -4.06 -1.59 7.60
CA LYS A 71 -4.85 -2.71 7.14
C LYS A 71 -4.03 -3.99 7.19
N LYS A 72 -4.69 -5.10 7.51
CA LYS A 72 -4.13 -6.45 7.45
C LYS A 72 -4.28 -7.01 6.04
N ILE A 73 -3.21 -7.62 5.54
CA ILE A 73 -3.12 -8.20 4.20
C ILE A 73 -2.78 -9.69 4.32
N PRO A 74 -3.47 -10.57 3.57
CA PRO A 74 -3.12 -11.98 3.54
C PRO A 74 -1.82 -12.19 2.74
N ILE A 75 -0.82 -12.78 3.39
CA ILE A 75 0.45 -13.18 2.79
C ILE A 75 0.58 -14.69 2.88
N ILE A 76 0.94 -15.33 1.76
CA ILE A 76 1.19 -16.77 1.69
C ILE A 76 2.58 -16.98 1.11
N ASN A 77 3.47 -17.64 1.85
CA ASN A 77 4.83 -17.97 1.40
C ASN A 77 5.61 -16.78 0.81
N GLY A 78 5.41 -15.58 1.38
CA GLY A 78 6.05 -14.34 0.92
C GLY A 78 5.49 -13.78 -0.39
N THR A 79 4.31 -14.21 -0.84
CA THR A 79 3.57 -13.67 -1.99
C THR A 79 2.07 -13.49 -1.69
N ILE A 80 1.30 -13.02 -2.67
CA ILE A 80 -0.16 -12.86 -2.60
C ILE A 80 -0.89 -14.17 -2.94
N PRO A 81 -2.12 -14.41 -2.44
CA PRO A 81 -2.83 -15.67 -2.70
C PRO A 81 -3.20 -15.89 -4.18
N HIS A 82 -3.65 -14.84 -4.88
CA HIS A 82 -4.10 -14.94 -6.26
C HIS A 82 -3.88 -13.62 -7.01
N LYS A 83 -4.00 -13.68 -8.34
CA LYS A 83 -3.88 -12.49 -9.20
C LYS A 83 -5.11 -11.61 -9.02
N ILE A 84 -4.89 -10.32 -8.73
CA ILE A 84 -5.97 -9.34 -8.61
C ILE A 84 -5.68 -8.11 -9.47
N ILE A 85 -6.75 -7.52 -9.99
CA ILE A 85 -6.67 -6.25 -10.71
C ILE A 85 -7.57 -5.25 -9.99
N SER A 86 -6.95 -4.23 -9.41
CA SER A 86 -7.65 -3.20 -8.66
C SER A 86 -7.66 -1.87 -9.41
N ARG A 87 -8.67 -1.06 -9.16
CA ARG A 87 -8.82 0.28 -9.71
C ARG A 87 -9.16 1.27 -8.61
N PHE A 88 -8.47 2.41 -8.65
CA PHE A 88 -8.83 3.59 -7.87
C PHE A 88 -8.77 4.82 -8.79
N SER A 89 -9.91 5.47 -9.01
CA SER A 89 -10.06 6.55 -9.99
C SER A 89 -9.54 6.11 -11.39
N ALA A 90 -8.66 6.89 -12.03
CA ALA A 90 -8.06 6.58 -13.33
C ALA A 90 -6.82 5.66 -13.27
N CYS A 91 -6.41 5.20 -12.08
CA CYS A 91 -5.28 4.28 -11.92
C CYS A 91 -5.79 2.83 -11.78
N LYS A 92 -5.23 1.93 -12.58
CA LYS A 92 -5.49 0.48 -12.50
C LYS A 92 -4.17 -0.26 -12.25
N VAL A 93 -4.16 -1.21 -11.32
CA VAL A 93 -2.98 -2.00 -10.95
C VAL A 93 -3.32 -3.47 -11.01
N MET A 94 -2.47 -4.23 -11.69
CA MET A 94 -2.48 -5.68 -11.65
C MET A 94 -1.39 -6.14 -10.70
N LEU A 95 -1.77 -6.98 -9.75
CA LEU A 95 -0.91 -7.68 -8.82
C LEU A 95 -0.99 -9.17 -9.16
N LYS A 96 0.15 -9.81 -9.43
CA LYS A 96 0.22 -11.24 -9.77
C LYS A 96 1.21 -11.92 -8.83
N PRO A 97 0.85 -13.08 -8.23
CA PRO A 97 1.80 -13.85 -7.44
C PRO A 97 2.96 -14.33 -8.31
N ALA A 98 4.11 -14.52 -7.67
CA ALA A 98 5.35 -14.91 -8.33
C ALA A 98 6.01 -16.07 -7.60
N ALA A 99 6.81 -16.85 -8.34
CA ALA A 99 7.60 -17.94 -7.78
C ALA A 99 8.66 -17.42 -6.79
N PRO A 100 9.07 -18.23 -5.80
CA PRO A 100 10.15 -17.86 -4.90
C PRO A 100 11.42 -17.54 -5.70
N GLY A 101 12.11 -16.46 -5.31
CA GLY A 101 13.33 -15.99 -5.98
C GLY A 101 13.10 -14.93 -7.07
N THR A 102 11.84 -14.63 -7.43
CA THR A 102 11.53 -13.57 -8.41
C THR A 102 11.81 -12.16 -7.88
N GLY A 103 11.69 -11.96 -6.56
CA GLY A 103 11.78 -10.64 -5.95
C GLY A 103 10.56 -9.75 -6.24
N ILE A 104 10.68 -8.47 -5.90
CA ILE A 104 9.62 -7.46 -6.05
C ILE A 104 9.81 -6.71 -7.37
N ILE A 105 9.08 -7.11 -8.41
CA ILE A 105 9.08 -6.42 -9.70
C ILE A 105 7.89 -5.46 -9.74
N ALA A 106 8.15 -4.24 -9.28
CA ALA A 106 7.14 -3.19 -9.17
C ALA A 106 7.69 -1.79 -9.39
N GLY A 107 6.81 -0.87 -9.80
CA GLY A 107 7.14 0.56 -9.85
C GLY A 107 7.31 1.14 -8.43
N ALA A 108 8.06 2.24 -8.30
CA ALA A 108 8.51 2.78 -7.01
C ALA A 108 7.44 2.86 -5.90
N ALA A 109 6.26 3.42 -6.19
CA ALA A 109 5.19 3.54 -5.20
C ALA A 109 4.60 2.19 -4.77
N VAL A 110 4.47 1.25 -5.70
CA VAL A 110 3.97 -0.10 -5.40
C VAL A 110 5.04 -0.89 -4.66
N ARG A 111 6.30 -0.77 -5.07
CA ARG A 111 7.45 -1.42 -4.43
C ARG A 111 7.58 -1.04 -2.96
N ALA A 112 7.55 0.26 -2.65
CA ALA A 112 7.59 0.75 -1.27
C ALA A 112 6.49 0.14 -0.40
N ILE A 113 5.28 -0.06 -0.95
CA ILE A 113 4.18 -0.71 -0.23
C ILE A 113 4.49 -2.20 -0.02
N MET A 114 4.93 -2.93 -1.06
CA MET A 114 5.20 -4.37 -0.95
C MET A 114 6.31 -4.68 0.04
N GLU A 115 7.37 -3.87 0.06
CA GLU A 115 8.49 -3.99 1.01
C GLU A 115 8.03 -3.80 2.46
N GLN A 116 7.17 -2.80 2.70
CA GLN A 116 6.62 -2.51 4.04
C GLN A 116 5.57 -3.53 4.49
N VAL A 117 4.85 -4.16 3.55
CA VAL A 117 3.94 -5.27 3.83
C VAL A 117 4.71 -6.54 4.21
N GLY A 118 5.90 -6.75 3.64
CA GLY A 118 6.67 -7.99 3.81
C GLY A 118 6.53 -8.99 2.66
N ILE A 119 5.95 -8.58 1.53
CA ILE A 119 5.87 -9.41 0.33
C ILE A 119 7.24 -9.41 -0.35
N ARG A 120 7.80 -10.60 -0.56
CA ARG A 120 9.12 -10.77 -1.19
C ARG A 120 9.03 -11.04 -2.70
N ASN A 121 7.99 -11.72 -3.15
CA ASN A 121 7.86 -12.16 -4.54
C ASN A 121 6.54 -11.66 -5.14
N ILE A 122 6.59 -10.75 -6.12
CA ILE A 122 5.40 -10.26 -6.80
C ILE A 122 5.73 -9.66 -8.17
N LEU A 123 4.83 -9.87 -9.12
CA LEU A 123 4.85 -9.22 -10.42
C LEU A 123 3.72 -8.20 -10.49
N THR A 124 4.02 -6.96 -10.87
CA THR A 124 3.01 -5.91 -10.95
C THR A 124 3.05 -5.16 -12.27
N LYS A 125 1.88 -4.66 -12.70
CA LYS A 125 1.78 -3.75 -13.84
C LYS A 125 0.71 -2.71 -13.56
N ARG A 126 1.06 -1.43 -13.75
CA ARG A 126 0.08 -0.34 -13.76
C ARG A 126 -0.45 -0.10 -15.17
N PHE A 127 -1.71 0.28 -15.27
CA PHE A 127 -2.39 0.70 -16.48
C PHE A 127 -3.03 2.08 -16.26
N GLY A 128 -3.07 2.90 -17.31
CA GLY A 128 -3.65 4.24 -17.26
C GLY A 128 -2.73 5.24 -16.55
N SER A 129 -3.29 5.98 -15.58
CA SER A 129 -2.61 7.11 -14.94
C SER A 129 -1.37 6.71 -14.14
N ASN A 130 -0.39 7.63 -14.07
CA ASN A 130 0.88 7.46 -13.35
C ASN A 130 0.90 8.17 -11.98
N ASN A 131 -0.24 8.68 -11.49
CA ASN A 131 -0.30 9.42 -10.23
C ASN A 131 0.01 8.49 -9.02
N PRO A 132 1.12 8.72 -8.28
CA PRO A 132 1.55 7.86 -7.18
C PRO A 132 0.54 7.73 -6.04
N LEU A 133 -0.23 8.77 -5.73
CA LEU A 133 -1.23 8.73 -4.66
C LEU A 133 -2.37 7.77 -5.00
N ASN A 134 -2.91 7.91 -6.20
CA ASN A 134 -3.98 7.04 -6.67
C ASN A 134 -3.48 5.62 -6.91
N LEU A 135 -2.23 5.48 -7.36
CA LEU A 135 -1.57 4.19 -7.51
C LEU A 135 -1.44 3.48 -6.15
N ALA A 136 -0.95 4.16 -5.12
CA ALA A 136 -0.86 3.63 -3.76
C ALA A 136 -2.23 3.20 -3.21
N LYS A 137 -3.26 4.05 -3.38
CA LYS A 137 -4.65 3.73 -2.99
C LYS A 137 -5.21 2.53 -3.75
N ALA A 138 -4.95 2.42 -5.05
CA ALA A 138 -5.35 1.26 -5.86
C ALA A 138 -4.67 -0.02 -5.36
N THR A 139 -3.37 0.04 -5.05
CA THR A 139 -2.62 -1.09 -4.50
C THR A 139 -3.18 -1.54 -3.16
N ILE A 140 -3.38 -0.64 -2.20
CA ILE A 140 -3.95 -0.97 -0.89
C ILE A 140 -5.35 -1.56 -1.03
N LYS A 141 -6.19 -1.00 -1.91
CA LYS A 141 -7.51 -1.56 -2.21
C LYS A 141 -7.38 -3.01 -2.73
N GLY A 142 -6.52 -3.22 -3.72
CA GLY A 142 -6.28 -4.55 -4.27
C GLY A 142 -5.77 -5.56 -3.24
N LEU A 143 -4.90 -5.14 -2.33
CA LEU A 143 -4.39 -6.01 -1.26
C LEU A 143 -5.46 -6.30 -0.20
N THR A 144 -6.38 -5.38 0.06
CA THR A 144 -7.50 -5.58 0.99
C THR A 144 -8.56 -6.52 0.40
N ASP A 145 -8.76 -6.46 -0.92
CA ASP A 145 -9.74 -7.28 -1.64
C ASP A 145 -9.26 -8.72 -1.83
N LEU A 146 -8.00 -9.04 -1.48
CA LEU A 146 -7.49 -10.40 -1.52
C LEU A 146 -8.26 -11.30 -0.55
N GLN A 147 -8.56 -12.49 -1.02
CA GLN A 147 -9.21 -13.55 -0.26
C GLN A 147 -8.23 -14.68 -0.05
N ASP A 148 -8.10 -15.10 1.20
CA ASP A 148 -7.34 -16.28 1.58
C ASP A 148 -8.16 -17.56 1.31
N ALA A 149 -7.48 -18.63 0.89
CA ALA A 149 -8.10 -19.90 0.53
C ALA A 149 -8.89 -20.50 1.71
N VAL A 150 -8.38 -20.35 2.93
CA VAL A 150 -9.05 -20.81 4.16
C VAL A 150 -10.36 -20.05 4.37
N SER A 151 -10.32 -18.73 4.22
CA SER A 151 -11.50 -17.87 4.36
C SER A 151 -12.56 -18.18 3.30
N VAL A 152 -12.15 -18.53 2.07
CA VAL A 152 -13.06 -18.92 0.99
C VAL A 152 -13.66 -20.30 1.24
N ALA A 153 -12.86 -21.27 1.68
CA ALA A 153 -13.33 -22.62 2.03
C ALA A 153 -14.43 -22.57 3.10
N SER A 154 -14.18 -21.85 4.19
CA SER A 154 -15.15 -21.67 5.28
C SER A 154 -16.43 -20.98 4.83
N LYS A 155 -16.34 -19.97 3.95
CA LYS A 155 -17.52 -19.30 3.39
C LYS A 155 -18.36 -20.20 2.49
N ARG A 156 -17.71 -21.11 1.76
CA ARG A 156 -18.40 -22.04 0.85
C ARG A 156 -18.86 -23.33 1.54
N GLY A 157 -18.36 -23.64 2.74
CA GLY A 157 -18.64 -24.90 3.44
C GLY A 157 -17.95 -26.12 2.81
N ILE A 158 -16.87 -25.88 2.07
CA ILE A 158 -16.17 -26.87 1.24
C ILE A 158 -14.79 -27.17 1.85
N LYS A 159 -14.21 -28.36 1.64
CA LYS A 159 -12.86 -28.68 2.15
C LYS A 159 -11.81 -27.88 1.38
N ILE A 160 -10.70 -27.52 2.05
CA ILE A 160 -9.61 -26.72 1.44
C ILE A 160 -9.08 -27.32 0.14
N LYS A 161 -8.99 -28.66 0.05
CA LYS A 161 -8.52 -29.36 -1.17
C LYS A 161 -9.39 -29.07 -2.40
N GLU A 162 -10.68 -28.89 -2.23
CA GLU A 162 -11.64 -28.66 -3.31
C GLU A 162 -11.64 -27.20 -3.79
N VAL A 163 -11.01 -26.27 -3.06
CA VAL A 163 -10.87 -24.87 -3.47
C VAL A 163 -9.79 -24.67 -4.54
N PHE A 164 -8.82 -25.58 -4.61
CA PHE A 164 -7.70 -25.52 -5.55
C PHE A 164 -7.90 -26.41 -6.80
N ASN A 165 -8.95 -27.23 -6.80
CA ASN A 165 -9.35 -28.08 -7.94
C ASN A 165 -10.23 -27.33 -8.93
#